data_AF-A0AAU9F2J6-F1
#
_entry.id   AF-A0AAU9F2J6-F1
#
_cell.length_a   1.000
_cell.length_b   1.000
_cell.length_c   1.000
_cell.angle_alpha   90.00
_cell.angle_beta   90.00
_cell.angle_gamma   90.00
#
_symmetry.space_group_name_H-M   'P 1'
#
loop_
_entity.id
_entity.type
_entity.pdbx_description
1 polymer ?
#
loop_
_entity_poly.entity_id
_entity_poly.type
_entity_poly.pdbx_seq_one_letter_code
_entity_poly.pdbx_strand_id
1 'polypeptide(L)'
;MKDHFTRIAKEVPSMLLIMILPLLLGSTAAFPDGAPADTCVKQRQNQPNHGKARTQPAHTNPFEVVADAQSYHPGQQVSVVIYPHTQQSTVFRGFFLQARDAHSNEWIGEWVQSENTKTIPECSAITHSDNRDKLGAKLIWKAPQNKRGNVYFTGTVLQEYGTFWSDIVNKVQAEPQ
;
A
#
# COMPACT_ATOMS: atom_id res chain seq x y z
N MET A 1 -71.91 -0.81 33.02
CA MET A 1 -71.77 0.49 32.35
C MET A 1 -70.59 1.18 33.01
N LYS A 2 -69.54 1.55 32.24
CA LYS A 2 -68.27 2.20 32.65
C LYS A 2 -67.23 1.26 33.32
N ASP A 3 -65.96 1.11 32.95
CA ASP A 3 -65.02 1.71 31.97
C ASP A 3 -63.94 0.60 31.68
N HIS A 4 -63.63 0.16 30.46
CA HIS A 4 -62.76 0.73 29.41
C HIS A 4 -61.31 1.10 29.81
N PHE A 5 -60.33 0.55 29.04
CA PHE A 5 -58.91 0.97 28.86
C PHE A 5 -57.92 0.60 30.01
N THR A 6 -56.71 0.02 29.83
CA THR A 6 -55.87 -0.30 28.66
C THR A 6 -54.71 -1.24 29.05
N ARG A 7 -54.40 -2.19 28.14
CA ARG A 7 -53.10 -2.80 27.77
C ARG A 7 -52.06 -3.16 28.85
N ILE A 8 -52.00 -4.48 29.11
CA ILE A 8 -50.87 -5.39 28.81
C ILE A 8 -49.49 -4.73 28.78
N ALA A 9 -48.75 -4.88 29.88
CA ALA A 9 -47.30 -4.92 29.86
C ALA A 9 -46.84 -6.04 28.91
N LYS A 10 -46.30 -5.69 27.75
CA LYS A 10 -45.52 -6.62 26.94
C LYS A 10 -44.07 -6.40 27.30
N GLU A 11 -43.59 -7.21 28.24
CA GLU A 11 -42.18 -7.58 28.35
C GLU A 11 -41.69 -7.95 26.95
N VAL A 12 -40.91 -7.07 26.32
CA VAL A 12 -40.28 -7.38 25.04
C VAL A 12 -39.13 -8.34 25.38
N PRO A 13 -39.14 -9.59 24.90
CA PRO A 13 -38.14 -10.56 25.32
C PRO A 13 -36.75 -10.08 24.88
N SER A 14 -35.88 -9.88 25.86
CA SER A 14 -34.48 -9.41 25.72
C SER A 14 -33.65 -10.21 24.71
N MET A 15 -34.11 -11.39 24.29
CA MET A 15 -33.46 -12.21 23.26
C MET A 15 -33.51 -11.57 21.87
N LEU A 16 -34.50 -10.74 21.54
CA LEU A 16 -34.55 -10.09 20.22
C LEU A 16 -33.46 -9.02 20.04
N LEU A 17 -33.02 -8.38 21.13
CA LEU A 17 -31.99 -7.35 21.09
C LEU A 17 -30.59 -7.94 20.87
N ILE A 18 -30.36 -9.18 21.30
CA ILE A 18 -29.06 -9.86 21.21
C ILE A 18 -28.79 -10.37 19.79
N MET A 19 -29.83 -10.73 19.02
CA MET A 19 -29.67 -11.22 17.64
C MET A 19 -29.48 -10.13 16.58
N ILE A 20 -29.70 -8.85 16.89
CA ILE A 20 -29.48 -7.74 15.95
C ILE A 20 -28.03 -7.24 15.99
N LEU A 21 -27.29 -7.55 17.06
CA LEU A 21 -25.93 -7.04 17.28
C LEU A 21 -24.83 -7.61 16.35
N PRO A 22 -24.92 -8.83 15.76
CA PRO A 22 -23.87 -9.30 14.84
C PRO A 22 -23.96 -8.73 13.43
N LEU A 23 -25.04 -8.04 13.05
CA LEU A 23 -25.27 -7.59 11.67
C LEU A 23 -24.51 -6.29 11.29
N LEU A 24 -23.76 -5.71 12.23
CA LEU A 24 -22.92 -4.53 12.02
C LEU A 24 -21.45 -4.87 11.74
N LEU A 25 -21.13 -6.12 11.38
CA LEU A 25 -19.87 -6.44 10.71
C LEU A 25 -20.01 -6.04 9.23
N GLY A 26 -20.20 -4.75 9.00
CA GLY A 26 -20.18 -4.17 7.67
C GLY A 26 -18.86 -4.51 7.00
N SER A 27 -18.93 -5.03 5.77
CA SER A 27 -17.78 -5.20 4.91
C SER A 27 -17.03 -3.86 4.87
N THR A 28 -15.87 -3.78 5.52
CA THR A 28 -15.02 -2.59 5.41
C THR A 28 -14.62 -2.51 3.95
N ALA A 29 -15.24 -1.60 3.19
CA ALA A 29 -14.77 -1.25 1.87
C ALA A 29 -13.32 -0.80 2.06
N ALA A 30 -12.37 -1.65 1.71
CA ALA A 30 -10.98 -1.23 1.61
C ALA A 30 -10.98 -0.11 0.58
N PHE A 31 -10.55 1.08 0.99
CA PHE A 31 -10.46 2.21 0.08
C PHE A 31 -9.69 1.76 -1.16
N PRO A 32 -10.31 1.82 -2.36
CA PRO A 32 -9.63 1.41 -3.59
C PRO A 32 -8.52 2.40 -3.96
N ASP A 33 -8.49 3.54 -3.29
CA ASP A 33 -7.55 4.61 -3.52
C ASP A 33 -6.23 4.34 -2.78
N GLY A 34 -5.13 4.44 -3.51
CA GLY A 34 -3.80 4.36 -2.91
C GLY A 34 -3.48 5.51 -1.97
N ALA A 35 -2.22 5.56 -1.55
CA ALA A 35 -1.74 6.51 -0.56
C ALA A 35 -2.11 7.99 -0.92
N PRO A 36 -2.64 8.77 0.03
CA PRO A 36 -2.77 10.22 -0.13
C PRO A 36 -1.40 10.91 -0.10
N ALA A 37 -1.32 12.13 -0.62
CA ALA A 37 -0.06 12.88 -0.75
C ALA A 37 0.62 13.15 0.61
N ASP A 38 -0.17 13.32 1.66
CA ASP A 38 0.33 13.55 3.02
C ASP A 38 0.97 12.31 3.67
N THR A 39 0.88 11.13 3.04
CA THR A 39 1.56 9.89 3.47
C THR A 39 3.06 10.09 3.67
N CYS A 40 3.67 10.90 2.81
CA CYS A 40 5.12 11.07 2.77
C CYS A 40 5.71 11.78 3.99
N VAL A 41 4.89 12.49 4.77
CA VAL A 41 5.30 13.23 5.97
C VAL A 41 4.69 12.67 7.25
N LYS A 42 4.00 11.53 7.18
CA LYS A 42 3.46 10.87 8.38
C LYS A 42 4.60 10.33 9.25
N GLN A 43 4.33 10.27 10.56
CA GLN A 43 5.29 9.78 11.56
C GLN A 43 5.74 8.33 11.29
N ARG A 44 4.85 7.49 10.75
CA ARG A 44 5.19 6.13 10.31
C ARG A 44 5.52 6.17 8.82
N GLN A 45 6.78 6.46 8.53
CA GLN A 45 7.29 6.43 7.15
C GLN A 45 7.01 5.06 6.53
N ASN A 46 6.69 5.04 5.23
CA ASN A 46 6.42 3.82 4.47
C ASN A 46 5.39 2.86 5.10
N GLN A 47 4.49 3.35 5.97
CA GLN A 47 3.45 2.51 6.56
C GLN A 47 2.06 3.08 6.27
N PRO A 48 1.11 2.25 5.84
CA PRO A 48 -0.26 2.67 5.66
C PRO A 48 -0.88 3.04 7.01
N ASN A 49 -1.77 4.03 7.01
CA ASN A 49 -2.47 4.47 8.22
C ASN A 49 -3.68 3.57 8.53
N HIS A 50 -3.45 2.27 8.69
CA HIS A 50 -4.49 1.26 8.94
C HIS A 50 -4.74 1.08 10.45
N GLY A 51 -4.91 2.20 11.14
CA GLY A 51 -5.14 2.26 12.59
C GLY A 51 -4.01 1.62 13.41
N LYS A 52 -4.34 0.49 14.06
CA LYS A 52 -3.42 -0.25 14.94
C LYS A 52 -2.58 -1.30 14.19
N ALA A 53 -2.83 -1.55 12.91
CA ALA A 53 -2.03 -2.48 12.13
C ALA A 53 -0.55 -2.03 12.07
N ARG A 54 0.36 -2.99 11.99
CA ARG A 54 1.81 -2.79 11.94
C ARG A 54 2.41 -3.68 10.86
N THR A 55 3.58 -3.29 10.39
CA THR A 55 4.33 -4.11 9.44
C THR A 55 4.56 -5.50 10.01
N GLN A 56 4.45 -6.50 9.14
CA GLN A 56 4.87 -7.85 9.42
C GLN A 56 6.41 -7.92 9.53
N PRO A 57 6.98 -8.92 10.21
CA PRO A 57 8.42 -9.10 10.29
C PRO A 57 9.06 -9.21 8.90
N ALA A 58 10.20 -8.55 8.68
CA ALA A 58 10.83 -8.49 7.35
C ALA A 58 11.15 -9.87 6.75
N HIS A 59 11.55 -10.85 7.58
CA HIS A 59 11.88 -12.21 7.14
C HIS A 59 10.68 -13.03 6.66
N THR A 60 9.45 -12.57 6.91
CA THR A 60 8.22 -13.22 6.41
C THR A 60 7.72 -12.61 5.11
N ASN A 61 8.41 -11.58 4.58
CA ASN A 61 7.98 -10.89 3.36
C ASN A 61 7.97 -11.84 2.17
N PRO A 62 6.80 -12.09 1.54
CA PRO A 62 6.73 -12.95 0.38
C PRO A 62 6.96 -12.19 -0.93
N PHE A 63 7.24 -10.87 -0.89
CA PHE A 63 7.39 -10.01 -2.06
C PHE A 63 8.77 -9.40 -2.20
N GLU A 64 9.21 -9.24 -3.43
CA GLU A 64 10.41 -8.49 -3.81
C GLU A 64 10.05 -7.20 -4.53
N VAL A 65 10.89 -6.18 -4.31
CA VAL A 65 10.96 -4.99 -5.16
C VAL A 65 12.33 -5.06 -5.84
N VAL A 66 12.36 -5.04 -7.17
CA VAL A 66 13.61 -5.18 -7.94
C VAL A 66 13.71 -4.07 -8.96
N ALA A 67 14.83 -3.34 -8.94
CA ALA A 67 15.16 -2.34 -9.94
C ALA A 67 16.19 -2.90 -10.93
N ASP A 68 16.08 -2.54 -12.20
CA ASP A 68 17.05 -2.92 -13.23
C ASP A 68 18.38 -2.13 -13.14
N ALA A 69 18.39 -1.02 -12.41
CA ALA A 69 19.58 -0.22 -12.15
C ALA A 69 19.52 0.47 -10.78
N GLN A 70 20.71 0.65 -10.17
CA GLN A 70 20.90 1.49 -8.97
C GLN A 70 21.62 2.81 -9.27
N SER A 71 22.44 2.86 -10.32
CA SER A 71 23.11 4.08 -10.76
C SER A 71 22.36 4.69 -11.93
N TYR A 72 22.28 6.01 -11.96
CA TYR A 72 21.55 6.73 -13.01
C TYR A 72 22.37 7.86 -13.64
N HIS A 73 22.12 8.08 -14.93
CA HIS A 73 22.47 9.32 -15.64
C HIS A 73 21.25 10.21 -15.84
N PRO A 74 21.42 11.49 -16.23
CA PRO A 74 20.31 12.42 -16.23
C PRO A 74 19.25 12.00 -17.25
N GLY A 75 17.99 11.98 -16.83
CA GLY A 75 16.86 11.53 -17.64
C GLY A 75 16.77 10.03 -17.91
N GLN A 76 17.68 9.21 -17.39
CA GLN A 76 17.59 7.76 -17.47
C GLN A 76 16.26 7.26 -16.89
N GLN A 77 15.67 6.26 -17.53
CA GLN A 77 14.55 5.51 -16.97
C GLN A 77 15.06 4.23 -16.31
N VAL A 78 14.52 3.92 -15.14
CA VAL A 78 14.81 2.71 -14.36
C VAL A 78 13.50 1.95 -14.21
N SER A 79 13.48 0.67 -14.60
CA SER A 79 12.34 -0.21 -14.39
C SER A 79 12.39 -0.78 -12.98
N VAL A 80 11.29 -0.65 -12.25
CA VAL A 80 11.10 -1.22 -10.91
C VAL A 80 9.92 -2.18 -10.96
N VAL A 81 10.14 -3.42 -10.56
CA VAL A 81 9.12 -4.47 -10.53
C VAL A 81 8.84 -4.92 -9.11
N ILE A 82 7.58 -5.23 -8.83
CA ILE A 82 7.13 -5.86 -7.59
C ILE A 82 6.57 -7.23 -7.94
N TYR A 83 7.03 -8.30 -7.29
CA TYR A 83 6.54 -9.66 -7.53
C TYR A 83 6.77 -10.59 -6.31
N PRO A 84 6.01 -11.68 -6.16
CA PRO A 84 6.19 -12.64 -5.06
C PRO A 84 7.40 -13.59 -5.26
N HIS A 85 8.07 -14.00 -4.16
CA HIS A 85 9.19 -14.96 -4.15
C HIS A 85 8.82 -16.38 -4.61
N THR A 86 7.59 -16.82 -4.36
CA THR A 86 7.13 -18.21 -4.56
C THR A 86 5.89 -18.26 -5.47
N GLN A 87 5.69 -19.41 -6.13
CA GLN A 87 4.83 -19.57 -7.31
C GLN A 87 3.37 -19.05 -7.16
N GLN A 88 2.95 -18.41 -8.26
CA GLN A 88 1.62 -18.23 -8.88
C GLN A 88 0.36 -17.80 -8.08
N SER A 89 0.26 -17.98 -6.77
CA SER A 89 -0.99 -17.65 -6.04
C SER A 89 -0.87 -16.54 -4.99
N THR A 90 0.34 -16.12 -4.62
CA THR A 90 0.51 -14.99 -3.71
C THR A 90 0.28 -13.69 -4.46
N VAL A 91 -0.75 -12.94 -4.06
CA VAL A 91 -1.11 -11.65 -4.64
C VAL A 91 -0.93 -10.54 -3.61
N PHE A 92 -0.71 -9.32 -4.10
CA PHE A 92 -0.81 -8.10 -3.30
C PHE A 92 -1.91 -7.20 -3.86
N ARG A 93 -2.50 -6.36 -3.02
CA ARG A 93 -3.57 -5.43 -3.43
C ARG A 93 -3.09 -4.00 -3.51
N GLY A 94 -2.12 -3.64 -2.66
CA GLY A 94 -1.60 -2.28 -2.60
C GLY A 94 -0.08 -2.22 -2.55
N PHE A 95 0.45 -1.07 -2.94
CA PHE A 95 1.85 -0.73 -2.78
C PHE A 95 2.00 0.78 -2.65
N PHE A 96 3.12 1.19 -2.07
CA PHE A 96 3.59 2.57 -2.03
C PHE A 96 5.11 2.51 -2.13
N LEU A 97 5.72 3.19 -3.10
CA LEU A 97 7.17 3.26 -3.25
C LEU A 97 7.62 4.70 -3.39
N GLN A 98 8.75 5.03 -2.77
CA GLN A 98 9.47 6.29 -2.92
C GLN A 98 10.81 6.03 -3.61
N ALA A 99 11.26 6.99 -4.42
CA ALA A 99 12.63 7.03 -4.91
C ALA A 99 13.46 7.98 -4.03
N ARG A 100 14.63 7.50 -3.61
CA ARG A 100 15.52 8.18 -2.67
C ARG A 100 16.94 8.25 -3.22
N ASP A 101 17.57 9.40 -3.08
CA ASP A 101 18.98 9.55 -3.35
C ASP A 101 19.79 8.74 -2.32
N ALA A 102 20.68 7.86 -2.79
CA ALA A 102 21.37 6.91 -1.91
C ALA A 102 22.38 7.57 -0.96
N HIS A 103 22.79 8.81 -1.21
CA HIS A 103 23.73 9.53 -0.36
C HIS A 103 23.02 10.45 0.63
N SER A 104 22.10 11.28 0.14
CA SER A 104 21.44 12.33 0.91
C SER A 104 20.11 11.88 1.54
N ASN A 105 19.56 10.75 1.10
CA ASN A 105 18.23 10.27 1.47
C ASN A 105 17.07 11.22 1.06
N GLU A 106 17.35 12.20 0.21
CA GLU A 106 16.34 13.12 -0.32
C GLU A 106 15.43 12.41 -1.34
N TRP A 107 14.19 12.87 -1.45
CA TRP A 107 13.29 12.48 -2.53
C TRP A 107 13.87 12.93 -3.87
N ILE A 108 13.88 12.04 -4.85
CA ILE A 108 14.54 12.31 -6.12
C ILE A 108 13.83 11.70 -7.32
N GLY A 109 13.82 12.47 -8.42
CA GLY A 109 13.25 12.06 -9.69
C GLY A 109 11.73 11.93 -9.65
N GLU A 110 11.19 11.37 -10.71
CA GLU A 110 9.75 11.34 -10.97
C GLU A 110 9.31 9.94 -11.37
N TRP A 111 8.13 9.53 -10.93
CA TRP A 111 7.51 8.30 -11.43
C TRP A 111 6.65 8.58 -12.65
N VAL A 112 6.68 7.68 -13.62
CA VAL A 112 5.76 7.71 -14.76
C VAL A 112 4.46 7.03 -14.32
N GLN A 113 3.35 7.76 -14.35
CA GLN A 113 2.04 7.19 -14.07
C GLN A 113 1.68 6.16 -15.14
N SER A 114 1.34 4.95 -14.72
CA SER A 114 0.81 3.87 -15.56
C SER A 114 -0.61 3.49 -15.13
N GLU A 115 -1.25 2.59 -15.88
CA GLU A 115 -2.57 2.08 -15.53
C GLU A 115 -2.59 1.52 -14.10
N ASN A 116 -3.66 1.79 -13.34
CA ASN A 116 -3.86 1.29 -11.98
C ASN A 116 -2.84 1.82 -10.96
N THR A 117 -2.21 2.96 -11.27
CA THR A 117 -1.26 3.66 -10.39
C THR A 117 -1.59 5.15 -10.27
N LYS A 118 -1.08 5.76 -9.21
CA LYS A 118 -1.12 7.19 -8.95
C LYS A 118 0.25 7.65 -8.48
N THR A 119 0.73 8.77 -9.01
CA THR A 119 1.98 9.39 -8.57
C THR A 119 1.73 10.40 -7.46
N ILE A 120 2.75 10.63 -6.64
CA ILE A 120 2.79 11.66 -5.60
C ILE A 120 4.13 12.41 -5.79
N PRO A 121 4.14 13.42 -6.68
CA PRO A 121 5.37 14.12 -7.07
C PRO A 121 6.09 14.82 -5.92
N GLU A 122 5.34 15.28 -4.92
CA GLU A 122 5.84 16.05 -3.78
C GLU A 122 6.88 15.28 -2.95
N CYS A 123 6.92 13.96 -3.11
CA CYS A 123 7.84 13.07 -2.40
C CYS A 123 8.39 11.93 -3.28
N SER A 124 8.45 12.15 -4.60
CA SER A 124 8.97 11.19 -5.57
C SER A 124 8.42 9.78 -5.33
N ALA A 125 7.09 9.67 -5.20
CA ALA A 125 6.43 8.43 -4.85
C ALA A 125 5.36 7.99 -5.86
N ILE A 126 5.03 6.69 -5.83
CA ILE A 126 3.99 6.05 -6.62
C ILE A 126 3.23 5.04 -5.77
N THR A 127 1.94 4.90 -6.00
CA THR A 127 1.05 3.97 -5.30
C THR A 127 0.04 3.34 -6.25
N HIS A 128 -0.58 2.23 -5.84
CA HIS A 128 -1.74 1.66 -6.54
C HIS A 128 -2.91 2.66 -6.64
N SER A 129 -3.83 2.45 -7.60
CA SER A 129 -5.09 3.19 -7.71
C SER A 129 -6.33 2.28 -7.79
N ASP A 130 -6.16 1.00 -7.50
CA ASP A 130 -7.25 0.03 -7.34
C ASP A 130 -6.86 -1.03 -6.31
N ASN A 131 -7.83 -1.71 -5.73
CA ASN A 131 -7.63 -2.78 -4.75
C ASN A 131 -7.67 -4.20 -5.35
N ARG A 132 -7.52 -4.34 -6.68
CA ARG A 132 -7.53 -5.65 -7.34
C ARG A 132 -6.29 -6.45 -6.97
N ASP A 133 -6.42 -7.76 -6.98
CA ASP A 133 -5.31 -8.69 -6.77
C ASP A 133 -4.28 -8.53 -7.89
N LYS A 134 -3.00 -8.40 -7.51
CA LYS A 134 -1.87 -8.20 -8.41
C LYS A 134 -0.87 -9.33 -8.21
N LEU A 135 -0.52 -10.00 -9.32
CA LEU A 135 0.61 -10.94 -9.37
C LEU A 135 1.95 -10.22 -9.55
N GLY A 136 1.90 -8.98 -10.03
CA GLY A 136 3.07 -8.12 -10.18
C GLY A 136 2.68 -6.70 -10.52
N ALA A 137 3.64 -5.79 -10.37
CA ALA A 137 3.54 -4.41 -10.83
C ALA A 137 4.84 -4.04 -11.54
N LYS A 138 4.73 -3.38 -12.69
CA LYS A 138 5.87 -2.80 -13.42
C LYS A 138 5.74 -1.29 -13.40
N LEU A 139 6.75 -0.63 -12.85
CA LEU A 139 6.78 0.80 -12.59
C LEU A 139 8.02 1.38 -13.25
N ILE A 140 7.93 2.63 -13.69
CA ILE A 140 9.05 3.32 -14.33
C ILE A 140 9.35 4.59 -13.54
N TRP A 141 10.60 4.70 -13.09
CA TRP A 141 11.14 5.92 -12.51
C TRP A 141 12.04 6.64 -13.50
N LYS A 142 11.98 7.96 -13.54
CA LYS A 142 12.78 8.84 -14.38
C LYS A 142 13.72 9.67 -13.52
N ALA A 143 15.00 9.57 -13.83
CA ALA A 143 16.04 10.35 -13.17
C ALA A 143 15.92 11.86 -13.46
N PRO A 144 16.36 12.72 -12.53
CA PRO A 144 16.45 14.16 -12.76
C PRO A 144 17.30 14.49 -14.00
N GLN A 145 17.01 15.61 -14.66
CA GLN A 145 17.72 16.03 -15.89
C GLN A 145 19.11 16.64 -15.62
N ASN A 146 19.40 16.99 -14.38
CA ASN A 146 20.57 17.77 -13.98
C ASN A 146 21.49 17.05 -12.98
N LYS A 147 21.27 15.76 -12.72
CA LYS A 147 22.02 15.01 -11.70
C LYS A 147 22.38 13.60 -12.18
N ARG A 148 23.49 13.08 -11.64
CA ARG A 148 23.93 11.69 -11.74
C ARG A 148 24.17 11.15 -10.34
N GLY A 149 24.05 9.85 -10.14
CA GLY A 149 24.34 9.25 -8.85
C GLY A 149 23.69 7.89 -8.69
N ASN A 150 23.43 7.54 -7.44
CA ASN A 150 22.77 6.30 -7.06
C ASN A 150 21.38 6.59 -6.47
N VAL A 151 20.42 5.76 -6.82
CA VAL A 151 19.04 5.78 -6.33
C VAL A 151 18.74 4.44 -5.66
N TYR A 152 17.91 4.48 -4.63
CA TYR A 152 17.24 3.30 -4.11
C TYR A 152 15.74 3.56 -3.99
N PHE A 153 14.96 2.50 -4.05
CA PHE A 153 13.52 2.52 -3.98
C PHE A 153 13.08 1.84 -2.68
N THR A 154 12.22 2.50 -1.93
CA THR A 154 11.76 2.00 -0.65
C THR A 154 10.27 2.21 -0.42
N GLY A 155 9.63 1.35 0.35
CA GLY A 155 8.23 1.55 0.69
C GLY A 155 7.53 0.32 1.23
N THR A 156 6.25 0.18 0.88
CA THR A 156 5.35 -0.85 1.37
C THR A 156 4.82 -1.72 0.24
N VAL A 157 4.67 -3.01 0.51
CA VAL A 157 3.76 -3.90 -0.23
C VAL A 157 2.69 -4.40 0.73
N LEU A 158 1.43 -4.27 0.31
CA LEU A 158 0.25 -4.60 1.10
C LEU A 158 -0.50 -5.76 0.45
N GLN A 159 -0.64 -6.85 1.20
CA GLN A 159 -1.45 -7.99 0.80
C GLN A 159 -2.92 -7.73 1.11
N GLU A 160 -3.22 -7.34 2.35
CA GLU A 160 -4.56 -6.98 2.82
C GLU A 160 -4.49 -5.86 3.86
N TYR A 161 -5.64 -5.28 4.25
CA TYR A 161 -5.70 -4.12 5.16
C TYR A 161 -4.82 -4.28 6.42
N GLY A 162 -4.82 -5.46 7.05
CA GLY A 162 -4.01 -5.72 8.25
C GLY A 162 -2.61 -6.28 7.99
N THR A 163 -2.30 -6.66 6.75
CA THR A 163 -1.15 -7.51 6.40
C THR A 163 -0.31 -6.84 5.33
N PHE A 164 0.82 -6.25 5.74
CA PHE A 164 1.73 -5.53 4.87
C PHE A 164 3.16 -5.59 5.40
N TRP A 165 4.11 -5.32 4.50
CA TRP A 165 5.54 -5.23 4.79
C TRP A 165 6.00 -3.83 4.39
N SER A 166 6.49 -3.05 5.37
CA SER A 166 7.04 -1.71 5.18
C SER A 166 8.56 -1.72 5.13
N ASP A 167 9.11 -0.56 4.77
CA ASP A 167 10.56 -0.31 4.78
C ASP A 167 11.33 -1.33 3.92
N ILE A 168 10.64 -1.89 2.92
CA ILE A 168 11.26 -2.71 1.89
C ILE A 168 12.23 -1.82 1.15
N VAL A 169 13.44 -2.32 0.91
CA VAL A 169 14.43 -1.69 0.03
C VAL A 169 14.60 -2.59 -1.18
N ASN A 170 14.63 -2.00 -2.37
CA ASN A 170 14.76 -2.77 -3.60
C ASN A 170 16.05 -3.57 -3.65
N LYS A 171 15.98 -4.72 -4.33
CA LYS A 171 17.16 -5.39 -4.89
C LYS A 171 17.50 -4.75 -6.24
N VAL A 172 18.73 -4.98 -6.69
CA VAL A 172 19.15 -4.67 -8.05
C VAL A 172 19.13 -5.98 -8.82
N GLN A 173 18.54 -5.98 -10.02
CA GLN A 173 18.60 -7.14 -10.90
C GLN A 173 20.07 -7.49 -11.15
N ALA A 174 20.43 -8.76 -10.92
CA ALA A 174 21.77 -9.23 -11.27
C ALA A 174 21.95 -9.06 -12.79
N GLU A 175 23.07 -8.48 -13.19
CA GLU A 175 23.46 -8.44 -14.60
C GLU A 175 23.57 -9.88 -15.11
N PRO A 176 22.96 -10.24 -16.25
CA PRO A 176 23.21 -11.54 -16.85
C PRO A 176 24.71 -11.67 -17.12
N GLN A 177 25.37 -12.62 -16.48
CA GLN A 177 26.76 -12.98 -16.79
C GLN A 177 26.88 -13.56 -18.20
#